data_AF-A0A8S3FU99-F1
#
_entry.id   AF-A0A8S3FU99-F1
#
_cell.length_a   1.000
_cell.length_b   1.000
_cell.length_c   1.000
_cell.angle_alpha   90.00
_cell.angle_beta   90.00
_cell.angle_gamma   90.00
#
_symmetry.space_group_name_H-M   'P 1'
#
loop_
_entity.id
_entity.type
_entity.pdbx_description
1 polymer ?
#
loop_
_entity_poly.entity_id
_entity_poly.type
_entity_poly.pdbx_seq_one_letter_code
_entity_poly.pdbx_strand_id
1 'polypeptide(L)'
;DELDAKNRKAEQELLALQNTLRIINSGNNQTKQSFKKLPESSDELSRLEELEEQSRHLMDKVRTKRRKAEDMRNDLKRTERAFEELLNDQGALENVNQEKRQQVGKLENDVKDMDAKLVRADKSISTNKKAARTARNQQQPLIEEHDFELRLLKEFNKKLDVLIDQTVSTDPDAKHCYNMLKEQSHLDDLSSIASTPSSVRSSSTRSSISQPSRTSSRQA
;
A
#
# COMPACT_ATOMS: atom_id res chain seq x y z
N ASP A 1 62.83 -99.36 24.75
CA ASP A 1 62.76 -98.55 23.52
C ASP A 1 61.35 -98.10 23.15
N GLU A 2 60.44 -98.98 22.72
CA GLU A 2 59.10 -98.55 22.25
C GLU A 2 58.22 -97.99 23.39
N LEU A 3 58.32 -98.57 24.59
CA LEU A 3 57.67 -98.08 25.81
C LEU A 3 58.24 -96.73 26.25
N ASP A 4 59.56 -96.52 26.16
CA ASP A 4 60.20 -95.25 26.51
C ASP A 4 59.86 -94.13 25.53
N ALA A 5 59.64 -94.48 24.26
CA ALA A 5 59.16 -93.54 23.26
C ALA A 5 57.70 -93.13 23.52
N LYS A 6 56.83 -94.08 23.90
CA LYS A 6 55.44 -93.78 24.31
C LYS A 6 55.40 -92.94 25.59
N ASN A 7 56.26 -93.23 26.56
CA ASN A 7 56.31 -92.50 27.82
C ASN A 7 56.78 -91.05 27.60
N ARG A 8 57.85 -90.85 26.82
CA ARG A 8 58.31 -89.50 26.44
C ARG A 8 57.29 -88.71 25.63
N LYS A 9 56.54 -89.38 24.74
CA LYS A 9 55.45 -88.74 23.98
C LYS A 9 54.31 -88.31 24.92
N ALA A 10 53.92 -89.17 25.86
CA ALA A 10 52.90 -88.85 26.85
C ALA A 10 53.32 -87.69 27.78
N GLU A 11 54.59 -87.64 28.19
CA GLU A 11 55.16 -86.52 28.97
C GLU A 11 55.12 -85.19 28.19
N GLN A 12 55.49 -85.21 26.91
CA GLN A 12 55.41 -84.04 26.04
C GLN A 12 53.97 -83.57 25.82
N GLU A 13 53.03 -84.50 25.64
CA GLU A 13 51.59 -84.20 25.55
C GLU A 13 51.05 -83.61 26.85
N LEU A 14 51.47 -84.12 28.02
CA LEU A 14 51.14 -83.57 29.33
C LEU A 14 51.63 -82.13 29.50
N LEU A 15 52.87 -81.85 29.10
CA LEU A 15 53.45 -80.50 29.13
C LEU A 15 52.71 -79.54 28.18
N ALA A 16 52.35 -80.01 26.98
CA ALA A 16 51.57 -79.22 26.03
C ALA A 16 50.17 -78.89 26.58
N LEU A 17 49.49 -79.88 27.17
CA LEU A 17 48.19 -79.71 27.83
C LEU A 17 48.29 -78.73 29.00
N GLN A 18 49.33 -78.82 29.82
CA GLN A 18 49.55 -77.91 30.95
C GLN A 18 49.74 -76.46 30.49
N ASN A 19 50.52 -76.23 29.43
CA ASN A 19 50.69 -74.90 28.84
C ASN A 19 49.38 -74.36 28.26
N THR A 20 48.62 -75.20 27.55
CA THR A 20 47.32 -74.80 26.98
C THR A 20 46.35 -74.41 28.10
N LEU A 21 46.29 -75.20 29.17
CA LEU A 21 45.44 -74.94 30.32
C LEU A 21 45.84 -73.65 31.06
N ARG A 22 47.14 -73.34 31.13
CA ARG A 22 47.65 -72.09 31.70
C ARG A 22 47.22 -70.88 30.86
N ILE A 23 47.33 -70.95 29.54
CA ILE A 23 46.90 -69.88 28.63
C ILE A 23 45.39 -69.67 28.73
N ILE A 24 44.61 -70.75 28.73
CA ILE A 24 43.15 -70.69 28.87
C ILE A 24 42.75 -70.09 30.22
N ASN A 25 43.38 -70.51 31.32
CA ASN A 25 43.09 -69.93 32.64
C ASN A 25 43.49 -68.46 32.74
N SER A 26 44.60 -68.06 32.11
CA SER A 26 45.00 -66.66 32.02
C SER A 26 43.96 -65.83 31.25
N GLY A 27 43.54 -66.30 30.08
CA GLY A 27 42.49 -65.66 29.27
C GLY A 27 41.17 -65.58 30.03
N ASN A 28 40.72 -66.69 30.63
CA ASN A 28 39.50 -66.74 31.43
C ASN A 28 39.54 -65.78 32.63
N ASN A 29 40.68 -65.65 33.31
CA ASN A 29 40.82 -64.70 34.41
C ASN A 29 40.77 -63.26 33.91
N GLN A 30 41.38 -62.95 32.77
CA GLN A 30 41.33 -61.61 32.18
C GLN A 30 39.91 -61.24 31.76
N THR A 31 39.18 -62.15 31.12
CA THR A 31 37.77 -61.97 30.76
C THR A 31 36.90 -61.82 32.01
N LYS A 32 37.13 -62.62 33.07
CA LYS A 32 36.41 -62.46 34.34
C LYS A 32 36.65 -61.08 34.96
N GLN A 33 37.88 -60.57 34.92
CA GLN A 33 38.19 -59.23 35.46
C GLN A 33 37.53 -58.12 34.63
N SER A 34 37.46 -58.23 33.30
CA SER A 34 36.78 -57.23 32.46
C SER A 34 35.25 -57.22 32.63
N PHE A 35 34.66 -58.34 33.04
CA PHE A 35 33.23 -58.45 33.35
C PHE A 35 32.88 -58.22 34.82
N LYS A 36 33.87 -58.02 35.71
CA LYS A 36 33.56 -57.60 37.08
C LYS A 36 32.93 -56.22 37.01
N LYS A 37 31.72 -56.10 37.56
CA LYS A 37 31.09 -54.80 37.80
C LYS A 37 32.09 -53.91 38.54
N LEU A 38 32.31 -52.71 38.00
CA LEU A 38 33.08 -51.69 38.72
C LEU A 38 32.40 -51.44 40.06
N PRO A 39 33.17 -51.24 41.15
CA PRO A 39 32.60 -50.83 42.43
C PRO A 39 31.87 -49.50 42.25
N GLU A 40 30.72 -49.34 42.92
CA GLU A 40 29.87 -48.14 42.79
C GLU A 40 30.59 -46.83 43.19
N SER A 41 31.77 -46.88 43.82
CA SER A 41 32.61 -45.71 44.14
C SER A 41 33.84 -45.52 43.24
N SER A 42 33.86 -46.12 42.04
CA SER A 42 34.97 -45.96 41.09
C SER A 42 34.98 -44.54 40.50
N ASP A 43 36.16 -43.91 40.45
CA ASP A 43 36.39 -42.62 39.78
C ASP A 43 35.93 -42.63 38.30
N GLU A 44 35.97 -43.79 37.64
CA GLU A 44 35.52 -43.95 36.26
C GLU A 44 33.99 -43.79 36.12
N LEU A 45 33.23 -44.16 37.15
CA LEU A 45 31.77 -44.03 37.18
C LEU A 45 31.37 -42.56 37.38
N SER A 46 32.05 -41.85 38.30
CA SER A 46 31.90 -40.40 38.46
C SER A 46 32.23 -39.63 37.18
N ARG A 47 33.31 -40.03 36.50
CA ARG A 47 33.70 -39.41 35.22
C ARG A 47 32.71 -39.68 34.09
N LEU A 48 32.09 -40.86 34.08
CA LEU A 48 31.02 -41.19 33.13
C LEU A 48 29.79 -40.30 33.37
N GLU A 49 29.36 -40.14 34.62
CA GLU A 49 28.25 -39.26 34.99
C GLU A 49 28.50 -37.80 34.58
N GLU A 50 29.70 -37.26 34.85
CA GLU A 50 30.09 -35.92 34.42
C GLU A 50 30.01 -35.74 32.90
N LEU A 51 30.49 -36.72 32.13
CA LEU A 51 30.44 -36.68 30.67
C LEU A 51 29.00 -36.79 30.14
N GLU A 52 28.16 -37.60 30.77
CA GLU A 52 26.74 -37.69 30.44
C GLU A 52 26.02 -36.36 30.70
N GLU A 53 26.31 -35.72 31.83
CA GLU A 53 25.72 -34.42 32.16
C GLU A 53 26.18 -33.32 31.20
N GLN A 54 27.47 -33.30 30.85
CA GLN A 54 28.00 -32.41 29.81
C GLN A 54 27.35 -32.66 28.45
N SER A 55 27.15 -33.93 28.07
CA SER A 55 26.48 -34.32 26.84
C SER A 55 25.03 -33.81 26.81
N ARG A 56 24.28 -33.98 27.90
CA ARG A 56 22.92 -33.44 28.06
C ARG A 56 22.89 -31.93 27.91
N HIS A 57 23.79 -31.21 28.60
CA HIS A 57 23.90 -29.75 28.51
C HIS A 57 24.21 -29.26 27.09
N LEU A 58 25.13 -29.93 26.40
CA LEU A 58 25.47 -29.59 25.01
C LEU A 58 24.31 -29.87 24.07
N MET A 59 23.58 -30.98 24.25
CA MET A 59 22.38 -31.27 23.47
C MET A 59 21.30 -30.19 23.65
N ASP A 60 21.05 -29.73 24.87
CA ASP A 60 20.10 -28.65 25.13
C ASP A 60 20.54 -27.32 24.51
N LYS A 61 21.84 -27.00 24.57
CA LYS A 61 22.42 -25.83 23.87
C LYS A 61 22.23 -25.91 22.36
N VAL A 62 22.45 -27.08 21.75
CA VAL A 62 22.25 -27.26 20.31
C VAL A 62 20.76 -27.12 19.95
N ARG A 63 19.86 -27.71 20.75
CA ARG A 63 18.42 -27.62 20.55
C ARG A 63 17.92 -26.18 20.62
N THR A 64 18.35 -25.42 21.64
CA THR A 64 17.97 -24.02 21.80
C THR A 64 18.53 -23.15 20.68
N LYS A 65 19.80 -23.32 20.30
CA LYS A 65 20.39 -22.60 19.16
C LYS A 65 19.67 -22.91 17.84
N ARG A 66 19.30 -24.16 17.61
CA ARG A 66 18.55 -24.57 16.41
C ARG A 66 17.17 -23.91 16.35
N ARG A 67 16.46 -23.83 17.48
CA ARG A 67 15.17 -23.09 17.56
C ARG A 67 15.35 -21.62 17.21
N LYS A 68 16.32 -20.95 17.85
CA LYS A 68 16.62 -19.54 17.58
C LYS A 68 16.96 -19.28 16.11
N ALA A 69 17.73 -20.18 15.49
CA ALA A 69 18.06 -20.07 14.07
C ALA A 69 16.81 -20.16 13.18
N GLU A 70 15.88 -21.06 13.52
CA GLU A 70 14.61 -21.19 12.78
C GLU A 70 13.70 -19.98 13.00
N ASP A 71 13.60 -19.48 14.23
CA ASP A 71 12.82 -18.28 14.56
C ASP A 71 13.34 -17.07 13.77
N MET A 72 14.65 -16.82 13.79
CA MET A 72 15.26 -15.75 13.00
C MET A 72 15.04 -15.92 11.50
N ARG A 73 15.09 -17.16 10.99
CA ARG A 73 14.82 -17.46 9.57
C ARG A 73 13.36 -17.18 9.20
N ASN A 74 12.43 -17.45 10.10
CA ASN A 74 11.01 -17.16 9.91
C ASN A 74 10.75 -15.65 9.97
N ASP A 75 11.39 -14.94 10.89
CA ASP A 75 11.27 -13.49 10.99
C ASP A 75 11.87 -12.79 9.77
N LEU A 76 13.04 -13.25 9.29
CA LEU A 76 13.62 -12.77 8.02
C LEU A 76 12.61 -12.88 6.87
N LYS A 77 12.03 -14.08 6.67
CA LYS A 77 11.02 -14.31 5.62
C LYS A 77 9.77 -13.46 5.77
N ARG A 78 9.37 -13.14 7.01
CA ARG A 78 8.23 -12.24 7.27
C ARG A 78 8.57 -10.81 6.88
N THR A 79 9.76 -10.35 7.28
CA THR A 79 10.23 -8.99 6.93
C THR A 79 10.47 -8.83 5.43
N GLU A 80 10.96 -9.87 4.74
CA GLU A 80 11.12 -9.88 3.29
C GLU A 80 9.78 -9.71 2.57
N ARG A 81 8.75 -10.46 2.98
CA ARG A 81 7.39 -10.31 2.43
C ARG A 81 6.80 -8.93 2.68
N ALA A 82 6.91 -8.42 3.90
CA ALA A 82 6.44 -7.07 4.23
C ALA A 82 7.18 -6.00 3.40
N PHE A 83 8.47 -6.19 3.14
CA PHE A 83 9.25 -5.29 2.30
C PHE A 83 8.81 -5.35 0.83
N GLU A 84 8.54 -6.55 0.29
CA GLU A 84 7.99 -6.71 -1.07
C GLU A 84 6.62 -6.05 -1.23
N GLU A 85 5.74 -6.18 -0.24
CA GLU A 85 4.43 -5.50 -0.20
C GLU A 85 4.60 -3.98 -0.22
N LEU A 86 5.48 -3.43 0.64
CA LEU A 86 5.77 -1.98 0.65
C LEU A 86 6.35 -1.48 -0.67
N LEU A 87 7.18 -2.28 -1.34
CA LEU A 87 7.76 -1.91 -2.63
C LEU A 87 6.68 -1.83 -3.73
N ASN A 88 5.71 -2.75 -3.70
CA ASN A 88 4.57 -2.73 -4.61
C ASN A 88 3.66 -1.52 -4.35
N ASP A 89 3.38 -1.23 -3.07
CA ASP A 89 2.60 -0.06 -2.67
C ASP A 89 3.29 1.25 -3.10
N GLN A 90 4.61 1.34 -2.93
CA GLN A 90 5.40 2.48 -3.41
C GLN A 90 5.24 2.66 -4.93
N GLY A 91 5.40 1.58 -5.71
CA GLY A 91 5.21 1.64 -7.16
C GLY A 91 3.81 2.07 -7.57
N ALA A 92 2.77 1.59 -6.87
CA ALA A 92 1.39 2.01 -7.11
C ALA A 92 1.19 3.51 -6.81
N LEU A 93 1.73 4.00 -5.70
CA LEU A 93 1.66 5.42 -5.33
C LEU A 93 2.43 6.31 -6.31
N GLU A 94 3.58 5.86 -6.82
CA GLU A 94 4.34 6.58 -7.85
C GLU A 94 3.55 6.73 -9.15
N ASN A 95 2.86 5.68 -9.59
CA ASN A 95 1.97 5.74 -10.76
C ASN A 95 0.83 6.74 -10.56
N VAL A 96 0.15 6.70 -9.41
CA VAL A 96 -0.90 7.67 -9.07
C VAL A 96 -0.34 9.09 -9.03
N ASN A 97 0.85 9.28 -8.48
CA ASN A 97 1.50 10.59 -8.45
C ASN A 97 1.79 11.10 -9.87
N GLN A 98 2.28 10.22 -10.75
CA GLN A 98 2.54 10.54 -12.14
C GLN A 98 1.26 10.94 -12.88
N GLU A 99 0.17 10.19 -12.71
CA GLU A 99 -1.14 10.53 -13.28
C GLU A 99 -1.64 11.88 -12.79
N LYS A 100 -1.54 12.17 -11.49
CA LYS A 100 -1.92 13.46 -10.92
C LYS A 100 -1.09 14.60 -11.49
N ARG A 101 0.23 14.43 -11.63
CA ARG A 101 1.11 15.43 -12.27
C ARG A 101 0.72 15.70 -13.72
N GLN A 102 0.39 14.66 -14.49
CA GLN A 102 -0.10 14.82 -15.85
C GLN A 102 -1.44 15.58 -15.87
N GLN A 103 -2.35 15.28 -14.94
CA GLN A 103 -3.63 15.97 -14.83
C GLN A 103 -3.44 17.45 -14.48
N VAL A 104 -2.53 17.77 -13.56
CA VAL A 104 -2.16 19.15 -13.24
C VAL A 104 -1.63 19.87 -14.48
N GLY A 105 -0.70 19.26 -15.22
CA GLY A 105 -0.17 19.85 -16.45
C GLY A 105 -1.23 20.10 -17.54
N LYS A 106 -2.24 19.22 -17.66
CA LYS A 106 -3.38 19.44 -18.55
C LYS A 106 -4.22 20.65 -18.09
N LEU A 107 -4.57 20.71 -16.82
CA LEU A 107 -5.35 21.80 -16.25
C LEU A 107 -4.62 23.15 -16.35
N GLU A 108 -3.30 23.18 -16.16
CA GLU A 108 -2.50 24.39 -16.35
C GLU A 108 -2.54 24.91 -17.79
N ASN A 109 -2.54 24.01 -18.77
CA ASN A 109 -2.68 24.40 -20.17
C ASN A 109 -4.11 24.88 -20.48
N ASP A 110 -5.12 24.20 -19.96
CA ASP A 110 -6.52 24.62 -20.11
C ASP A 110 -6.75 26.02 -19.52
N VAL A 111 -6.16 26.32 -18.35
CA VAL A 111 -6.21 27.64 -17.72
C VAL A 111 -5.57 28.70 -18.63
N LYS A 112 -4.37 28.45 -19.17
CA LYS A 112 -3.71 29.38 -20.11
C LYS A 112 -4.55 29.63 -21.37
N ASP A 113 -5.18 28.59 -21.89
CA ASP A 113 -6.06 28.69 -23.05
C ASP A 113 -7.34 29.48 -22.74
N MET A 114 -7.91 29.30 -21.55
CA MET A 114 -9.05 30.09 -21.07
C MET A 114 -8.67 31.56 -20.89
N ASP A 115 -7.53 31.87 -20.28
CA ASP A 115 -7.04 33.24 -20.12
C ASP A 115 -6.87 33.94 -21.48
N ALA A 116 -6.29 33.24 -22.46
CA ALA A 116 -6.14 33.77 -23.81
C ALA A 116 -7.50 34.04 -24.47
N LYS A 117 -8.50 33.18 -24.25
CA LYS A 117 -9.87 33.40 -24.76
C LYS A 117 -10.55 34.58 -24.07
N LEU A 118 -10.37 34.73 -22.75
CA LEU A 118 -10.92 35.83 -21.96
C LEU A 118 -10.36 37.18 -22.47
N VAL A 119 -9.05 37.28 -22.64
CA VAL A 119 -8.40 38.49 -23.21
C VAL A 119 -8.94 38.85 -24.60
N ARG A 120 -9.22 37.86 -25.45
CA ARG A 120 -9.82 38.10 -26.78
C ARG A 120 -11.27 38.56 -26.67
N ALA A 121 -12.06 37.94 -25.78
CA ALA A 121 -13.44 38.32 -25.53
C ALA A 121 -13.53 39.77 -25.00
N ASP A 122 -12.70 40.15 -24.04
CA ASP A 122 -12.66 41.52 -23.51
C ASP A 122 -12.32 42.56 -24.58
N LYS A 123 -11.35 42.27 -25.44
CA LYS A 123 -11.01 43.11 -26.59
C LYS A 123 -12.20 43.27 -27.54
N SER A 124 -12.92 42.19 -27.81
CA SER A 124 -14.12 42.21 -28.67
C SER A 124 -15.24 43.03 -28.02
N ILE A 125 -15.52 42.82 -26.72
CA ILE A 125 -16.52 43.57 -25.96
C ILE A 125 -16.20 45.08 -25.98
N SER A 126 -14.95 45.45 -25.70
CA SER A 126 -14.50 46.85 -25.74
C SER A 126 -14.69 47.48 -27.13
N THR A 127 -14.36 46.74 -28.18
CA THR A 127 -14.54 47.19 -29.57
C THR A 127 -16.01 47.39 -29.92
N ASN A 128 -16.87 46.44 -29.53
CA ASN A 128 -18.31 46.51 -29.78
C ASN A 128 -18.99 47.63 -28.99
N LYS A 129 -18.61 47.85 -27.72
CA LYS A 129 -19.08 48.99 -26.91
C LYS A 129 -18.76 50.32 -27.61
N LYS A 130 -17.51 50.48 -28.08
CA LYS A 130 -17.11 51.66 -28.86
C LYS A 130 -17.93 51.82 -30.13
N ALA A 131 -18.10 50.75 -30.91
CA ALA A 131 -18.88 50.78 -32.15
C ALA A 131 -20.36 51.15 -31.92
N ALA A 132 -20.98 50.63 -30.86
CA ALA A 132 -22.37 50.94 -30.49
C ALA A 132 -22.53 52.42 -30.10
N ARG A 133 -21.57 52.96 -29.33
CA ARG A 133 -21.52 54.38 -28.95
C ARG A 133 -21.35 55.30 -30.16
N THR A 134 -20.41 54.97 -31.06
CA THR A 134 -20.19 55.75 -32.29
C THR A 134 -21.40 55.73 -33.21
N ALA A 135 -22.09 54.58 -33.34
CA ALA A 135 -23.30 54.47 -34.15
C ALA A 135 -24.45 55.35 -33.62
N ARG A 136 -24.48 55.64 -32.32
CA ARG A 136 -25.48 56.52 -31.68
C ARG A 136 -25.00 57.96 -31.45
N ASN A 137 -23.80 58.32 -31.92
CA ASN A 137 -23.17 59.63 -31.69
C ASN A 137 -23.12 60.04 -30.20
N GLN A 138 -22.96 59.07 -29.30
CA GLN A 138 -22.86 59.30 -27.86
C GLN A 138 -21.44 58.95 -27.39
N GLN A 139 -20.84 59.81 -26.55
CA GLN A 139 -19.54 59.50 -25.93
C GLN A 139 -19.68 58.80 -24.58
N GLN A 140 -20.81 59.00 -23.89
CA GLN A 140 -21.08 58.37 -22.60
C GLN A 140 -21.52 56.91 -22.75
N PRO A 141 -21.33 56.07 -21.71
CA PRO A 141 -21.87 54.73 -21.67
C PRO A 141 -23.39 54.73 -21.92
N LEU A 142 -23.87 53.78 -22.71
CA LEU A 142 -25.29 53.58 -22.94
C LEU A 142 -25.97 52.98 -21.70
N ILE A 143 -27.26 53.24 -21.53
CA ILE A 143 -28.07 52.64 -20.46
C ILE A 143 -28.06 51.10 -20.58
N GLU A 144 -28.09 50.59 -21.82
CA GLU A 144 -28.01 49.17 -22.12
C GLU A 144 -26.67 48.54 -21.68
N GLU A 145 -25.57 49.30 -21.68
CA GLU A 145 -24.28 48.80 -21.17
C GLU A 145 -24.30 48.62 -19.65
N HIS A 146 -24.94 49.56 -18.93
CA HIS A 146 -25.11 49.47 -17.48
C HIS A 146 -26.05 48.33 -17.07
N ASP A 147 -27.16 48.12 -17.80
CA ASP A 147 -28.05 46.97 -17.54
C ASP A 147 -27.34 45.64 -17.76
N PHE A 148 -26.52 45.55 -18.82
CA PHE A 148 -25.74 44.35 -19.10
C PHE A 148 -24.71 44.06 -18.00
N GLU A 149 -24.02 45.09 -17.51
CA GLU A 149 -23.05 44.97 -16.41
C GLU A 149 -23.71 44.57 -15.09
N LEU A 150 -24.88 45.14 -14.77
CA LEU A 150 -25.65 44.75 -13.60
C LEU A 150 -26.12 43.29 -13.69
N ARG A 151 -26.53 42.83 -14.87
CA ARG A 151 -26.94 41.44 -15.10
C ARG A 151 -25.76 40.48 -14.95
N LEU A 152 -24.61 40.83 -15.53
CA LEU A 152 -23.38 40.05 -15.38
C LEU A 152 -22.96 39.93 -13.92
N LEU A 153 -23.02 41.01 -13.14
CA LEU A 153 -22.66 40.99 -11.73
C LEU A 153 -23.60 40.08 -10.92
N LYS A 154 -24.91 40.13 -11.20
CA LYS A 154 -25.89 39.22 -10.58
C LYS A 154 -25.62 37.76 -10.94
N GLU A 155 -25.32 37.47 -12.20
CA GLU A 155 -25.00 36.11 -12.63
C GLU A 155 -23.68 35.60 -12.04
N PHE A 156 -22.67 36.48 -11.93
CA PHE A 156 -21.40 36.16 -11.29
C PHE A 156 -21.58 35.80 -9.82
N ASN A 157 -22.33 36.60 -9.06
CA ASN A 157 -22.64 36.31 -7.65
C ASN A 157 -23.36 34.97 -7.51
N LYS A 158 -24.37 34.68 -8.35
CA LYS A 158 -25.04 33.37 -8.34
C LYS A 158 -24.08 32.20 -8.57
N LYS A 159 -23.09 32.36 -9.46
CA LYS A 159 -22.08 31.33 -9.71
C LYS A 159 -21.13 31.18 -8.53
N LEU A 160 -20.75 32.28 -7.88
CA LEU A 160 -19.95 32.25 -6.67
C LEU A 160 -20.68 31.50 -5.54
N ASP A 161 -21.96 31.76 -5.34
CA ASP A 161 -22.76 31.06 -4.33
C ASP A 161 -22.73 29.54 -4.55
N VAL A 162 -22.94 29.10 -5.80
CA VAL A 162 -22.87 27.67 -6.16
C VAL A 162 -21.48 27.08 -5.90
N LEU A 163 -20.41 27.81 -6.23
CA LEU A 163 -19.03 27.36 -5.99
C LEU A 163 -18.73 27.26 -4.49
N ILE A 164 -19.18 28.23 -3.70
CA ILE A 164 -19.03 28.24 -2.25
C ILE A 164 -19.77 27.04 -1.65
N ASP A 165 -21.03 26.80 -2.04
CA ASP A 165 -21.83 25.67 -1.58
C ASP A 165 -21.18 24.32 -1.90
N GLN A 166 -20.65 24.16 -3.11
CA GLN A 166 -19.93 22.96 -3.52
C GLN A 166 -18.65 22.75 -2.69
N THR A 167 -17.90 23.81 -2.44
CA THR A 167 -16.64 23.75 -1.68
C THR A 167 -16.93 23.40 -0.21
N VAL A 168 -17.91 24.06 0.40
CA VAL A 168 -18.37 23.80 1.77
C VAL A 168 -18.94 22.38 1.94
N SER A 169 -19.56 21.82 0.90
CA SER A 169 -20.08 20.45 0.92
C SER A 169 -18.98 19.38 0.81
N THR A 170 -17.85 19.71 0.18
CA THR A 170 -16.78 18.76 -0.13
C THR A 170 -15.69 18.75 0.94
N ASP A 171 -15.39 19.91 1.54
CA ASP A 171 -14.29 20.10 2.48
C ASP A 171 -14.81 20.54 3.88
N PRO A 172 -14.67 19.69 4.91
CA PRO A 172 -15.06 20.01 6.29
C PRO A 172 -14.34 21.22 6.88
N ASP A 173 -13.07 21.44 6.51
CA ASP A 173 -12.27 22.56 7.04
C ASP A 173 -12.72 23.87 6.38
N ALA A 174 -12.97 23.85 5.07
CA ALA A 174 -13.56 24.97 4.35
C ALA A 174 -14.95 25.35 4.92
N LYS A 175 -15.76 24.35 5.29
CA LYS A 175 -17.06 24.56 5.95
C LYS A 175 -16.92 25.27 7.30
N HIS A 176 -15.95 24.86 8.12
CA HIS A 176 -15.70 25.49 9.40
C HIS A 176 -15.30 26.97 9.23
N CYS A 177 -14.36 27.25 8.33
CA CYS A 177 -13.95 28.62 8.00
C CYS A 177 -15.09 29.47 7.46
N TYR A 178 -15.93 28.91 6.57
CA TYR A 178 -17.08 29.62 6.02
C TYR A 178 -18.09 30.01 7.10
N ASN A 179 -18.44 29.09 8.01
CA ASN A 179 -19.38 29.38 9.10
C ASN A 179 -18.84 30.46 10.05
N MET A 180 -17.55 30.41 10.38
CA MET A 180 -16.90 31.43 11.20
C MET A 180 -16.94 32.82 10.54
N LEU A 181 -16.65 32.90 9.24
CA LEU A 181 -16.74 34.16 8.47
C LEU A 181 -18.18 34.68 8.37
N LYS A 182 -19.16 33.76 8.25
CA LYS A 182 -20.59 34.11 8.24
C LYS A 182 -21.02 34.71 9.58
N GLU A 183 -20.61 34.11 10.69
CA GLU A 183 -20.91 34.62 12.04
C GLU A 183 -20.24 35.98 12.31
N GLN A 184 -19.00 36.18 11.82
CA GLN A 184 -18.26 37.44 12.00
C GLN A 184 -18.79 38.60 11.16
N SER A 185 -19.39 38.32 10.01
CA SER A 185 -19.77 39.37 9.05
C SER A 185 -21.12 40.02 9.33
N HIS A 186 -21.92 39.53 10.29
CA HIS A 186 -23.32 39.98 10.54
C HIS A 186 -24.16 40.08 9.26
N LEU A 187 -23.77 39.37 8.20
CA LEU A 187 -24.50 39.26 6.95
C LEU A 187 -25.47 38.11 7.13
N ASP A 188 -26.56 38.37 7.87
CA ASP A 188 -27.73 37.51 7.83
C ASP A 188 -28.18 37.37 6.38
N ASP A 189 -28.45 36.13 5.98
CA ASP A 189 -28.75 35.65 4.63
C ASP A 189 -29.39 36.70 3.70
N LEU A 190 -28.56 37.34 2.85
CA LEU A 190 -29.04 38.10 1.69
C LEU A 190 -29.65 37.18 0.60
N SER A 191 -29.75 35.87 0.87
CA SER A 191 -30.35 34.87 -0.01
C SER A 191 -31.88 34.78 0.13
N SER A 192 -32.60 35.90 0.18
CA SER A 192 -34.04 35.90 -0.17
C SER A 192 -34.62 37.30 -0.42
N ILE A 193 -34.08 38.05 -1.37
CA ILE A 193 -34.96 38.98 -2.10
C ILE A 193 -35.73 38.12 -3.09
N ALA A 194 -36.87 37.62 -2.61
CA ALA A 194 -37.86 36.89 -3.38
C ALA A 194 -38.01 37.51 -4.77
N SER A 195 -37.79 36.70 -5.80
CA SER A 195 -38.15 37.05 -7.16
C SER A 195 -39.64 37.38 -7.16
N THR A 196 -39.99 38.63 -7.42
CA THR A 196 -41.38 39.03 -7.67
C THR A 196 -41.86 38.26 -8.91
N PRO A 197 -43.02 37.58 -8.87
CA PRO A 197 -43.54 36.91 -10.04
C PRO A 197 -44.10 37.97 -10.98
N SER A 198 -43.35 38.35 -12.01
CA SER A 198 -43.89 39.18 -13.08
C SER A 198 -44.87 38.35 -13.92
N SER A 199 -46.15 38.69 -13.74
CA SER A 199 -47.27 38.54 -14.66
C SER A 199 -47.14 37.48 -15.76
N VAL A 200 -47.85 36.37 -15.54
CA VAL A 200 -48.31 35.46 -16.58
C VAL A 200 -49.21 36.24 -17.54
N ARG A 201 -48.63 36.78 -18.62
CA ARG A 201 -49.38 37.28 -19.76
C ARG A 201 -49.62 36.12 -20.72
N SER A 202 -50.83 35.59 -20.60
CA SER A 202 -51.52 34.78 -21.59
C SER A 202 -51.20 35.26 -23.01
N SER A 203 -50.66 34.37 -23.85
CA SER A 203 -50.78 34.52 -25.30
C SER A 203 -51.23 33.18 -25.89
N SER A 204 -52.47 33.27 -26.36
CA SER A 204 -53.23 32.38 -27.22
C SER A 204 -52.43 31.35 -28.03
N THR A 205 -52.84 30.10 -27.84
CA THR A 205 -53.00 29.08 -28.89
C THR A 205 -53.40 29.68 -30.23
N ARG A 206 -52.59 29.47 -31.27
CA ARG A 206 -53.08 29.32 -32.65
C ARG A 206 -52.06 28.72 -33.63
N SER A 207 -52.56 27.68 -34.30
CA SER A 207 -52.20 27.14 -35.62
C SER A 207 -50.84 26.44 -35.80
N SER A 208 -50.93 25.12 -35.64
CA SER A 208 -50.25 24.11 -36.45
C SER A 208 -50.42 24.36 -37.96
N ILE A 209 -49.34 24.65 -38.67
CA ILE A 209 -49.22 24.46 -40.11
C ILE A 209 -48.14 23.41 -40.34
N SER A 210 -48.59 22.23 -40.72
CA SER A 210 -47.80 21.12 -41.24
C SER A 210 -47.32 21.45 -42.65
N GLN A 211 -46.00 21.45 -42.89
CA GLN A 211 -45.44 21.40 -44.24
C GLN A 211 -45.12 19.95 -44.62
N PRO A 212 -45.52 19.49 -45.83
CA PRO A 212 -45.16 18.17 -46.31
C PRO A 212 -43.72 18.13 -46.81
N SER A 213 -42.97 17.16 -46.32
CA SER A 213 -41.64 16.77 -46.80
C SER A 213 -41.73 16.26 -48.24
N ARG A 214 -41.17 17.02 -49.17
CA ARG A 214 -40.91 16.56 -50.54
C ARG A 214 -39.65 15.69 -50.55
N THR A 215 -39.86 14.39 -50.65
CA THR A 215 -38.87 13.40 -51.06
C THR A 215 -38.39 13.72 -52.48
N SER A 216 -37.08 13.94 -52.66
CA SER A 216 -36.44 13.95 -53.98
C SER A 216 -35.40 12.85 -54.02
N SER A 217 -35.81 11.73 -54.58
CA SER A 217 -34.96 10.70 -55.15
C SER A 217 -34.22 11.24 -56.38
N ARG A 218 -32.90 11.06 -56.44
CA ARG A 218 -32.21 10.90 -57.73
C ARG A 218 -31.05 9.92 -57.59
N GLN A 219 -31.22 8.81 -58.29
CA GLN A 219 -30.21 7.84 -58.68
C GLN A 219 -29.27 8.42 -59.76
N ALA A 220 -28.20 7.64 -59.98
CA ALA A 220 -27.17 7.68 -61.03
C ALA A 220 -25.97 8.58 -60.74
#